data_AF-A0A0C3JBN7-F1
#
_entry.id   AF-A0A0C3JBN7-F1
#
_cell.length_a   1.000
_cell.length_b   1.000
_cell.length_c   1.000
_cell.angle_alpha   90.00
_cell.angle_beta   90.00
_cell.angle_gamma   90.00
#
_symmetry.space_group_name_H-M   'P 1'
#
loop_
_entity.id
_entity.type
_entity.pdbx_description
1 polymer ?
#
loop_
_entity_poly.entity_id
_entity_poly.type
_entity_poly.pdbx_seq_one_letter_code
_entity_poly.pdbx_strand_id
1 'polypeptide(L)'
;MPSRSSDKAPKFSGKTADLVHYLEEIHHLCKKAGCTDKYEWPKWAIWYLDNDTANLWTQLLEETTGRWDEFVEVLANSRKVIVTEEDLGEYLRQYETIAGYLNRRYKLTQEDYDGYFWEGLDPELQKDTLENLKFRNGLCDSDDPWPMNKVL
;
A
#
# COMPACT_ATOMS: atom_id res chain seq x y z
N MET A 1 -27.93 5.46 0.58
CA MET A 1 -26.61 5.90 1.05
C MET A 1 -26.73 7.27 1.72
N PRO A 2 -26.04 7.54 2.84
CA PRO A 2 -26.04 8.85 3.51
C PRO A 2 -25.42 9.96 2.66
N SER A 3 -25.80 11.23 2.87
CA SER A 3 -25.05 12.35 2.28
C SER A 3 -23.67 12.49 2.93
N ARG A 4 -22.67 12.95 2.17
CA ARG A 4 -21.28 13.11 2.65
C ARG A 4 -21.15 14.04 3.87
N SER A 5 -22.05 14.99 4.03
CA SER A 5 -22.11 15.91 5.16
C SER A 5 -22.91 15.40 6.37
N SER A 6 -23.49 14.20 6.29
CA SER A 6 -24.27 13.63 7.38
C SER A 6 -23.37 13.05 8.46
N ASP A 7 -23.79 13.15 9.73
CA ASP A 7 -23.15 12.43 10.85
C ASP A 7 -23.18 10.91 10.70
N LYS A 8 -24.05 10.38 9.82
CA LYS A 8 -24.16 8.96 9.50
C LYS A 8 -23.27 8.55 8.31
N ALA A 9 -22.46 9.46 7.79
CA ALA A 9 -21.52 9.15 6.73
C ALA A 9 -20.33 8.35 7.30
N PRO A 10 -19.91 7.26 6.63
CA PRO A 10 -18.69 6.55 6.98
C PRO A 10 -17.50 7.49 6.96
N LYS A 11 -16.60 7.31 7.93
CA LYS A 11 -15.39 8.13 8.06
C LYS A 11 -14.17 7.24 7.98
N PHE A 12 -13.21 7.67 7.19
CA PHE A 12 -11.91 7.04 7.07
C PHE A 12 -10.83 8.06 7.44
N SER A 13 -9.98 7.73 8.40
CA SER A 13 -8.90 8.63 8.86
C SER A 13 -7.63 8.51 8.04
N GLY A 14 -7.60 7.64 7.02
CA GLY A 14 -6.38 7.35 6.26
C GLY A 14 -5.45 6.34 6.94
N LYS A 15 -5.86 5.74 8.07
CA LYS A 15 -5.06 4.77 8.83
C LYS A 15 -5.49 3.34 8.49
N THR A 16 -4.60 2.38 8.65
CA THR A 16 -4.95 0.96 8.40
C THR A 16 -5.86 0.41 9.50
N ALA A 17 -5.74 0.92 10.72
CA ALA A 17 -6.52 0.50 11.88
C ALA A 17 -8.04 0.67 11.72
N ASP A 18 -8.49 1.67 10.96
CA ASP A 18 -9.91 1.94 10.69
C ASP A 18 -10.34 1.58 9.26
N LEU A 19 -9.43 1.11 8.39
CA LEU A 19 -9.73 0.74 7.00
C LEU A 19 -10.74 -0.41 6.90
N VAL A 20 -10.51 -1.49 7.66
CA VAL A 20 -11.41 -2.67 7.63
C VAL A 20 -12.81 -2.27 8.09
N HIS A 21 -12.90 -1.52 9.19
CA HIS A 21 -14.18 -1.07 9.74
C HIS A 21 -14.93 -0.16 8.76
N TYR A 22 -14.21 0.76 8.12
CA TYR A 22 -14.75 1.64 7.09
C TYR A 22 -15.36 0.86 5.91
N LEU A 23 -14.62 -0.12 5.37
CA LEU A 23 -15.08 -0.92 4.24
C LEU A 23 -16.29 -1.79 4.63
N GLU A 24 -16.30 -2.36 5.83
CA GLU A 24 -17.45 -3.10 6.36
C GLU A 24 -18.69 -2.21 6.50
N GLU A 25 -18.53 -0.97 6.97
CA GLU A 25 -19.62 -0.01 7.09
C GLU A 25 -20.21 0.35 5.73
N ILE A 26 -19.36 0.59 4.71
CA ILE A 26 -19.79 0.83 3.33
C ILE A 26 -20.59 -0.37 2.81
N HIS A 27 -20.09 -1.58 2.99
CA HIS A 27 -20.77 -2.81 2.57
C HIS A 27 -22.14 -2.96 3.25
N HIS A 28 -22.23 -2.67 4.55
CA HIS A 28 -23.49 -2.70 5.29
C HIS A 28 -24.48 -1.65 4.78
N LEU A 29 -24.02 -0.42 4.53
CA LEU A 29 -24.85 0.66 4.00
C LEU A 29 -25.36 0.38 2.59
N CYS A 30 -24.51 -0.19 1.72
CA CYS A 30 -24.89 -0.65 0.39
C CYS A 30 -26.01 -1.69 0.46
N LYS A 31 -25.84 -2.72 1.29
CA LYS A 31 -26.88 -3.75 1.52
C LYS A 31 -28.17 -3.16 2.05
N LYS A 32 -28.09 -2.28 3.05
CA LYS A 32 -29.26 -1.61 3.65
C LYS A 32 -29.98 -0.70 2.65
N ALA A 33 -29.26 -0.11 1.70
CA ALA A 33 -29.83 0.69 0.63
C ALA A 33 -30.39 -0.15 -0.53
N GLY A 34 -30.30 -1.49 -0.48
CA GLY A 34 -30.72 -2.37 -1.57
C GLY A 34 -29.76 -2.35 -2.77
N CYS A 35 -28.54 -1.84 -2.61
CA CYS A 35 -27.52 -1.85 -3.65
C CYS A 35 -26.90 -3.25 -3.74
N THR A 36 -27.34 -4.04 -4.72
CA THR A 36 -26.82 -5.39 -4.97
C THR A 36 -25.69 -5.43 -6.00
N ASP A 37 -25.43 -4.29 -6.66
CA ASP A 37 -24.39 -4.18 -7.66
C ASP A 37 -23.01 -4.01 -7.00
N LYS A 38 -22.17 -5.04 -7.14
CA LYS A 38 -20.82 -5.07 -6.58
C LYS A 38 -19.85 -4.10 -7.27
N TYR A 39 -20.20 -3.55 -8.42
CA TYR A 39 -19.41 -2.53 -9.13
C TYR A 39 -19.70 -1.10 -8.63
N GLU A 40 -20.81 -0.92 -7.90
CA GLU A 40 -21.20 0.38 -7.34
C GLU A 40 -20.59 0.62 -5.95
N TRP A 41 -20.29 -0.44 -5.20
CA TRP A 41 -19.78 -0.32 -3.83
C TRP A 41 -18.42 0.39 -3.74
N PRO A 42 -17.44 0.16 -4.63
CA PRO A 42 -16.19 0.92 -4.62
C PRO A 42 -16.39 2.43 -4.85
N LYS A 43 -17.35 2.81 -5.71
CA LYS A 43 -17.68 4.22 -5.97
C LYS A 43 -18.18 4.92 -4.71
N TRP A 44 -18.99 4.22 -3.92
CA TRP A 44 -19.43 4.72 -2.62
C TRP A 44 -18.28 4.83 -1.61
N ALA A 45 -17.38 3.84 -1.59
CA ALA A 45 -16.18 3.92 -0.75
C ALA A 45 -15.29 5.10 -1.14
N ILE A 46 -15.18 5.46 -2.43
CA ILE A 46 -14.42 6.63 -2.89
C ILE A 46 -15.15 7.94 -2.54
N TRP A 47 -16.47 7.97 -2.66
CA TRP A 47 -17.29 9.17 -2.47
C TRP A 47 -17.18 9.83 -1.10
N TYR A 48 -16.93 9.05 -0.04
CA TYR A 48 -16.82 9.58 1.33
C TYR A 48 -15.40 10.02 1.73
N LEU A 49 -14.40 9.79 0.88
CA LEU A 49 -13.00 10.10 1.18
C LEU A 49 -12.68 11.58 0.95
N ASP A 50 -11.54 12.04 1.48
CA ASP A 50 -10.93 13.29 1.05
C ASP A 50 -10.44 13.19 -0.41
N ASN A 51 -10.12 14.34 -1.02
CA ASN A 51 -9.81 14.39 -2.45
C ASN A 51 -8.53 13.61 -2.82
N ASP A 52 -7.51 13.61 -1.95
CA ASP A 52 -6.23 12.97 -2.25
C ASP A 52 -6.39 11.45 -2.20
N THR A 53 -7.02 10.94 -1.14
CA THR A 53 -7.33 9.50 -1.01
C THR A 53 -8.31 9.04 -2.10
N ALA A 54 -9.32 9.86 -2.44
CA ALA A 54 -10.28 9.55 -3.50
C ALA A 54 -9.60 9.41 -4.88
N ASN A 55 -8.64 10.27 -5.20
CA ASN A 55 -7.90 10.19 -6.47
C ASN A 55 -7.10 8.89 -6.56
N LEU A 56 -6.39 8.52 -5.49
CA LEU A 56 -5.63 7.26 -5.42
C LEU A 56 -6.54 6.04 -5.60
N TRP A 57 -7.67 6.02 -4.89
CA TRP A 57 -8.60 4.89 -4.95
C TRP A 57 -9.35 4.83 -6.29
N THR A 58 -9.51 5.97 -6.98
CA THR A 58 -10.07 6.01 -8.34
C THR A 58 -9.13 5.38 -9.36
N GLN A 59 -7.83 5.71 -9.30
CA GLN A 59 -6.82 5.08 -10.15
C GLN A 59 -6.76 3.57 -9.91
N LEU A 60 -6.80 3.16 -8.64
CA LEU A 60 -6.87 1.76 -8.26
C LEU A 60 -8.11 1.05 -8.81
N LEU A 61 -9.25 1.74 -8.81
CA LEU A 61 -10.49 1.19 -9.35
C LEU A 61 -10.43 1.02 -10.87
N GLU A 62 -9.73 1.90 -11.58
CA GLU A 62 -9.51 1.82 -13.03
C GLU A 62 -8.54 0.69 -13.41
N GLU A 63 -7.59 0.36 -12.54
CA GLU A 63 -6.60 -0.70 -12.73
C GLU A 63 -7.12 -2.10 -12.34
N THR A 64 -8.15 -2.17 -11.51
CA THR A 64 -8.78 -3.43 -11.06
C THR A 64 -10.03 -3.76 -11.89
N THR A 65 -10.64 -4.93 -11.70
CA THR A 65 -11.89 -5.28 -12.40
C THR A 65 -13.11 -4.46 -11.97
N GLY A 66 -12.95 -3.50 -11.06
CA GLY A 66 -14.04 -2.70 -10.51
C GLY A 66 -14.93 -3.44 -9.51
N ARG A 67 -14.64 -4.71 -9.20
CA ARG A 67 -15.42 -5.50 -8.25
C ARG A 67 -15.03 -5.19 -6.82
N TRP A 68 -16.03 -5.09 -5.94
CA TRP A 68 -15.82 -4.90 -4.50
C TRP A 68 -14.80 -5.87 -3.88
N ASP A 69 -14.92 -7.17 -4.15
CA ASP A 69 -14.09 -8.19 -3.52
C ASP A 69 -12.59 -7.98 -3.84
N GLU A 70 -12.28 -7.68 -5.10
CA GLU A 70 -10.91 -7.40 -5.58
C GLU A 70 -10.41 -6.03 -5.11
N PHE A 71 -11.28 -5.02 -5.09
CA PHE A 71 -10.98 -3.70 -4.59
C PHE A 71 -10.55 -3.73 -3.11
N VAL A 72 -11.28 -4.49 -2.27
CA VAL A 72 -10.93 -4.69 -0.86
C VAL A 72 -9.61 -5.45 -0.72
N GLU A 73 -9.39 -6.49 -1.52
CA GLU A 73 -8.15 -7.27 -1.50
C GLU A 73 -6.94 -6.40 -1.85
N VAL A 74 -7.02 -5.60 -2.92
CA VAL A 74 -5.94 -4.70 -3.31
C VAL A 74 -5.75 -3.58 -2.29
N LEU A 75 -6.81 -3.05 -1.66
CA LEU A 75 -6.65 -2.07 -0.58
C LEU A 75 -6.02 -2.66 0.69
N ALA A 76 -6.35 -3.90 1.03
CA ALA A 76 -5.72 -4.62 2.13
C ALA A 76 -4.26 -4.96 1.83
N ASN A 77 -3.94 -5.29 0.57
CA ASN A 77 -2.59 -5.66 0.12
C ASN A 77 -1.68 -4.47 -0.22
N SER A 78 -2.22 -3.36 -0.73
CA SER A 78 -1.46 -2.14 -1.06
C SER A 78 -0.88 -1.44 0.18
N ARG A 79 -1.37 -1.82 1.36
CA ARG A 79 -0.81 -1.46 2.67
C ARG A 79 -0.67 -2.68 3.57
N LYS A 80 -0.34 -3.85 3.02
CA LYS A 80 0.33 -4.86 3.83
C LYS A 80 1.60 -4.20 4.37
N VAL A 81 1.52 -3.75 5.62
CA VAL A 81 2.70 -3.56 6.45
C VAL A 81 3.45 -4.86 6.30
N ILE A 82 4.67 -4.80 5.80
CA ILE A 82 5.53 -5.99 5.72
C ILE A 82 5.86 -6.32 7.19
N VAL A 83 4.98 -7.07 7.85
CA VAL A 83 5.13 -7.45 9.27
C VAL A 83 5.90 -8.76 9.38
N THR A 84 5.89 -9.58 8.32
CA THR A 84 6.46 -10.93 8.33
C THR A 84 7.54 -11.10 7.26
N GLU A 85 8.51 -11.98 7.55
CA GLU A 85 9.61 -12.36 6.66
C GLU A 85 9.11 -12.91 5.32
N GLU A 86 7.93 -13.54 5.30
CA GLU A 86 7.31 -14.08 4.09
C GLU A 86 6.74 -12.98 3.19
N ASP A 87 6.12 -11.94 3.78
CA ASP A 87 5.66 -10.75 3.06
C ASP A 87 6.86 -9.92 2.53
N LEU A 88 7.98 -9.87 3.27
CA LEU A 88 9.24 -9.25 2.81
C LEU A 88 9.78 -10.00 1.59
N GLY A 89 9.73 -11.33 1.63
CA GLY A 89 10.12 -12.18 0.51
C GLY A 89 9.28 -11.96 -0.75
N GLU A 90 7.97 -11.72 -0.63
CA GLU A 90 7.12 -11.36 -1.77
C GLU A 90 7.43 -9.97 -2.31
N TYR A 91 7.61 -8.99 -1.44
CA TYR A 91 8.02 -7.64 -1.82
C TYR A 91 9.36 -7.64 -2.57
N LEU A 92 10.37 -8.36 -2.05
CA LEU A 92 11.68 -8.53 -2.69
C LEU A 92 11.56 -9.13 -4.09
N ARG A 93 10.77 -10.19 -4.26
CA ARG A 93 10.56 -10.83 -5.56
C ARG A 93 9.93 -9.88 -6.58
N GLN A 94 8.94 -9.09 -6.16
CA GLN A 94 8.28 -8.11 -7.03
C GLN A 94 9.22 -6.96 -7.39
N TYR A 95 9.95 -6.44 -6.40
CA TYR A 95 10.94 -5.38 -6.59
C TYR A 95 12.07 -5.80 -7.55
N GLU A 96 12.66 -6.98 -7.34
CA GLU A 96 13.68 -7.55 -8.25
C GLU A 96 13.15 -7.78 -9.67
N THR A 97 11.87 -8.10 -9.81
CA THR A 97 11.24 -8.30 -11.12
C THR A 97 11.14 -6.98 -11.89
N ILE A 98 10.70 -5.91 -11.23
CA ILE A 98 10.43 -4.62 -11.88
C ILE A 98 11.71 -3.78 -11.95
N ALA A 99 12.29 -3.44 -10.80
CA ALA A 99 13.47 -2.60 -10.71
C ALA A 99 14.72 -3.34 -11.25
N GLY A 100 14.83 -4.65 -11.02
CA GLY A 100 15.96 -5.45 -11.51
C GLY A 100 15.94 -5.61 -13.03
N TYR A 101 14.76 -5.59 -13.66
CA TYR A 101 14.64 -5.52 -15.11
C TYR A 101 15.09 -4.15 -15.67
N LEU A 102 14.77 -3.07 -14.97
CA LEU A 102 15.15 -1.70 -15.35
C LEU A 102 16.65 -1.42 -15.15
N ASN A 103 17.25 -1.95 -14.08
CA ASN A 103 18.70 -1.90 -13.83
C ASN A 103 19.47 -2.66 -14.93
N ARG A 104 19.05 -3.89 -15.29
CA ARG A 104 19.68 -4.68 -16.38
C ARG A 104 19.59 -4.01 -17.76
N ARG A 105 18.63 -3.11 -17.97
CA ARG A 105 18.48 -2.32 -19.21
C ARG A 105 19.24 -1.00 -19.17
N TYR A 106 20.06 -0.74 -18.13
CA TYR A 106 20.80 0.50 -17.88
C TYR A 106 19.91 1.75 -17.79
N LYS A 107 18.63 1.59 -17.40
CA LYS A 107 17.70 2.71 -17.21
C LYS A 107 17.70 3.27 -15.78
N LEU A 108 18.29 2.54 -14.84
CA LEU A 108 18.50 2.94 -13.45
C LEU A 108 19.96 2.72 -13.12
N THR A 109 20.55 3.64 -12.34
CA THR A 109 21.87 3.41 -11.75
C THR A 109 21.74 2.44 -10.57
N GLN A 110 22.84 1.83 -10.16
CA GLN A 110 22.84 0.93 -9.00
C GLN A 110 22.46 1.68 -7.70
N GLU A 111 22.86 2.94 -7.58
CA GLU A 111 22.51 3.81 -6.44
C GLU A 111 21.01 4.11 -6.40
N ASP A 112 20.40 4.45 -7.53
CA ASP A 112 18.93 4.65 -7.59
C ASP A 112 18.18 3.35 -7.31
N TYR A 113 18.69 2.22 -7.81
CA TYR A 113 18.12 0.90 -7.56
C TYR A 113 18.17 0.50 -6.09
N ASP A 114 19.26 0.80 -5.39
CA ASP A 114 19.37 0.53 -3.95
C ASP A 114 18.55 1.54 -3.14
N GLY A 115 18.45 2.80 -3.57
CA GLY A 115 17.65 3.85 -2.91
C GLY A 115 16.14 3.59 -2.96
N TYR A 116 15.59 3.26 -4.14
CA TYR A 116 14.15 3.01 -4.30
C TYR A 116 13.63 1.82 -3.48
N PHE A 117 14.52 0.87 -3.15
CA PHE A 117 14.18 -0.24 -2.27
C PHE A 117 13.82 0.27 -0.87
N TRP A 118 14.63 1.19 -0.32
CA TRP A 118 14.42 1.74 1.02
C TRP A 118 13.23 2.69 1.10
N GLU A 119 12.91 3.41 0.03
CA GLU A 119 11.74 4.29 -0.03
C GLU A 119 10.41 3.53 0.01
N GLY A 120 10.40 2.28 -0.47
CA GLY A 120 9.19 1.45 -0.51
C GLY A 120 8.93 0.65 0.77
N LEU A 121 9.81 0.72 1.77
CA LEU A 121 9.65 0.03 3.05
C LEU A 121 8.95 0.91 4.09
N ASP A 122 8.25 0.27 5.03
CA ASP A 122 7.66 0.96 6.18
C ASP A 122 8.77 1.57 7.07
N PRO A 123 8.60 2.80 7.62
CA PRO A 123 9.63 3.45 8.45
C PRO A 123 10.06 2.65 9.68
N GLU A 124 9.18 1.85 10.30
CA GLU A 124 9.55 1.00 11.44
C GLU A 124 10.40 -0.19 11.00
N LEU A 125 10.07 -0.81 9.88
CA LEU A 125 10.82 -1.92 9.31
C LEU A 125 12.17 -1.45 8.74
N GLN A 126 12.18 -0.27 8.11
CA GLN A 126 13.40 0.40 7.66
C GLN A 126 14.34 0.59 8.86
N LYS A 127 13.82 1.09 9.99
CA LYS A 127 14.60 1.28 11.21
C LYS A 127 15.14 -0.03 11.77
N ASP A 128 14.32 -1.08 11.90
CA ASP A 128 14.76 -2.38 12.40
C ASP A 128 15.79 -3.04 11.48
N THR A 129 15.57 -2.98 10.17
CA THR A 129 16.50 -3.49 9.16
C THR A 129 17.82 -2.72 9.20
N LEU A 130 17.78 -1.39 9.31
CA LEU A 130 18.97 -0.55 9.48
C LEU A 130 19.69 -0.82 10.80
N GLU A 131 18.98 -1.03 11.91
CA GLU A 131 19.57 -1.39 13.20
C GLU A 131 20.27 -2.75 13.13
N ASN A 132 19.64 -3.75 12.51
CA ASN A 132 20.22 -5.06 12.26
C ASN A 132 21.44 -5.01 11.32
N LEU A 133 21.39 -4.20 10.26
CA LEU A 133 22.50 -3.97 9.34
C LEU A 133 23.68 -3.29 10.02
N LYS A 134 23.43 -2.24 10.81
CA LYS A 134 24.46 -1.53 11.59
C LYS A 134 25.12 -2.46 12.60
N PHE A 135 24.33 -3.34 13.24
CA PHE A 135 24.85 -4.32 14.19
C PHE A 135 25.75 -5.38 13.51
N ARG A 136 25.39 -5.83 12.30
CA ARG A 136 26.12 -6.89 11.59
C ARG A 136 27.35 -6.38 10.83
N ASN A 137 27.30 -5.19 10.24
CA ASN A 137 28.31 -4.73 9.28
C ASN A 137 29.16 -3.55 9.78
N GLY A 138 28.88 -2.99 10.96
CA GLY A 138 29.54 -1.78 11.46
C GLY A 138 29.08 -0.51 10.74
N LEU A 139 29.50 0.65 11.25
CA LEU A 139 29.07 1.99 10.77
C LEU A 139 29.42 2.19 9.28
N CYS A 140 28.40 2.13 8.41
CA CYS A 140 28.44 2.76 7.10
C CYS A 140 28.09 4.25 7.27
N ASP A 141 28.75 5.13 6.52
CA ASP A 141 28.50 6.56 6.55
C ASP A 141 27.03 6.85 6.20
N SER A 142 26.42 7.73 6.99
CA SER A 142 24.97 7.91 7.10
C SER A 142 24.25 8.39 5.83
N ASP A 143 24.99 8.76 4.79
CA ASP A 143 24.48 9.44 3.60
C ASP A 143 24.42 8.55 2.35
N ASP A 144 25.05 7.36 2.36
CA ASP A 144 25.00 6.43 1.23
C ASP A 144 23.89 5.37 1.43
N PRO A 145 23.02 5.13 0.43
CA PRO A 145 21.99 4.10 0.52
C PRO A 145 22.64 2.72 0.68
N TRP A 146 22.19 1.95 1.68
CA TRP A 146 22.73 0.62 1.94
C TRP A 146 22.45 -0.30 0.75
N PRO A 147 23.46 -1.02 0.24
CA PRO A 147 23.22 -1.91 -0.89
C PRO A 147 22.28 -3.05 -0.47
N MET A 148 21.28 -3.31 -1.31
CA MET A 148 20.20 -4.27 -1.03
C MET A 148 20.72 -5.68 -0.73
N ASN A 149 21.90 -6.03 -1.25
CA ASN A 149 22.58 -7.31 -1.03
C ASN A 149 23.04 -7.56 0.42
N LYS A 150 22.92 -6.58 1.32
CA LYS A 150 23.23 -6.73 2.75
C LYS A 150 22.01 -7.10 3.60
N VAL A 151 20.81 -6.93 3.05
CA VAL A 151 19.52 -7.17 3.73
C VAL A 151 19.21 -8.67 3.84
N LEU A 152 19.71 -9.46 2.89
CA LEU A 152 19.67 -10.93 2.86
C LEU A 152 20.92 -11.53 3.51
#